data_AF-A0A453KN56-F1
#
_entry.id   AF-A0A453KN56-F1
#
_cell.length_a   1.000
_cell.length_b   1.000
_cell.length_c   1.000
_cell.angle_alpha   90.00
_cell.angle_beta   90.00
_cell.angle_gamma   90.00
#
_symmetry.space_group_name_H-M   'P 1'
#
loop_
_entity.id
_entity.type
_entity.pdbx_description
1 polymer ?
#
loop_
_entity_poly.entity_id
_entity_poly.type
_entity_poly.pdbx_seq_one_letter_code
_entity_poly.pdbx_strand_id
1 'polypeptide(L)' 'MYVDHGELPITTGDRTTAVTTRFMKGVDKRATITKGWSDFFRQAQMKKGQAYAFGFKCTSKGLRLIVYSI' A
#
# COMPACT_ATOMS: atom_id res chain seq x y z
N MET A 1 11.33 -4.73 20.88
CA MET A 1 10.35 -5.54 20.12
C MET A 1 10.69 -5.41 18.65
N TYR A 2 10.96 -6.53 17.97
CA TYR A 2 11.33 -6.52 16.55
C TYR A 2 10.09 -6.19 15.71
N VAL A 3 10.11 -5.04 15.07
CA VAL A 3 9.18 -4.67 14.01
C VAL A 3 9.75 -5.22 12.71
N ASP A 4 9.10 -6.23 12.15
CA ASP A 4 9.46 -6.72 10.81
C ASP A 4 9.07 -5.65 9.79
N HIS A 5 10.04 -5.21 9.00
CA HIS A 5 9.94 -4.10 8.06
C HIS A 5 10.17 -4.63 6.66
N GLY A 6 9.14 -4.56 5.82
CA GLY A 6 9.22 -4.90 4.41
C GLY A 6 8.98 -3.69 3.52
N GLU A 7 9.63 -3.65 2.37
CA GLU A 7 9.18 -2.81 1.27
C GLU A 7 7.92 -3.42 0.66
N LEU A 8 6.92 -2.57 0.39
CA LEU A 8 5.67 -2.96 -0.24
C LEU A 8 5.38 -2.00 -1.40
N PRO A 9 5.62 -2.43 -2.65
CA PRO A 9 5.16 -1.70 -3.83
C PRO A 9 3.64 -1.61 -3.84
N ILE A 10 3.13 -0.39 -4.04
CA ILE A 10 1.71 -0.09 -4.20
C ILE A 10 1.48 0.47 -5.59
N THR A 11 0.40 0.04 -6.24
CA THR A 11 0.01 0.53 -7.57
C THR A 11 -1.50 0.73 -7.65
N THR A 12 -1.96 1.74 -8.37
CA THR A 12 -3.40 1.87 -8.70
C THR A 12 -3.85 0.78 -9.67
N GLY A 13 -5.14 0.43 -9.67
CA GLY A 13 -5.70 -0.58 -10.57
C GLY A 13 -5.46 -0.30 -12.06
N ASP A 14 -5.51 0.98 -12.44
CA ASP A 14 -5.22 1.51 -13.78
C ASP A 14 -3.72 1.63 -14.09
N ARG A 15 -2.85 1.38 -13.11
CA ARG A 15 -1.38 1.45 -13.18
C ARG A 15 -0.80 2.83 -13.48
N THR A 16 -1.57 3.89 -13.31
CA THR A 16 -1.09 5.27 -13.53
C THR A 16 -0.20 5.77 -12.39
N THR A 17 -0.38 5.24 -11.17
CA THR A 17 0.41 5.61 -9.99
C THR A 17 1.06 4.37 -9.39
N ALA A 18 2.38 4.43 -9.16
CA ALA A 18 3.13 3.38 -8.48
C ALA A 18 4.16 3.99 -7.53
N VAL A 19 4.17 3.54 -6.27
CA VAL A 19 5.18 3.95 -5.28
C VAL A 19 5.63 2.78 -4.44
N THR A 20 6.87 2.81 -3.95
CA THR A 20 7.34 1.88 -2.93
C THR A 20 7.03 2.44 -1.55
N THR A 21 6.35 1.64 -0.73
CA THR A 21 6.03 2.01 0.65
C THR A 21 6.74 1.13 1.66
N ARG A 22 6.74 1.54 2.93
CA ARG A 22 7.15 0.69 4.04
C ARG A 22 5.94 0.04 4.70
N PHE A 23 5.90 -1.28 4.68
CA PHE A 23 4.92 -2.09 5.39
C PHE A 23 5.48 -2.54 6.74
N MET A 24 4.71 -2.31 7.80
CA MET A 24 5.04 -2.69 9.16
C MET A 24 3.96 -3.61 9.70
N LYS A 25 4.35 -4.81 10.12
CA LYS A 25 3.46 -5.69 10.88
C LYS A 25 3.58 -5.31 12.36
N GLY A 26 2.53 -4.71 12.91
CA GLY A 26 2.44 -4.38 14.32
C GLY A 26 2.24 -5.62 15.19
N VAL A 27 2.72 -5.56 16.43
CA VAL A 27 2.50 -6.60 17.45
C VAL A 27 1.05 -6.61 17.97
N ASP A 28 0.32 -5.52 17.74
CA ASP A 28 -1.05 -5.25 18.17
C ASP A 28 -2.11 -5.73 17.16
N LYS A 29 -1.79 -6.75 16.35
CA LYS A 29 -2.62 -7.28 15.25
C LYS A 29 -2.98 -6.24 14.18
N ARG A 30 -2.31 -5.08 14.16
CA ARG A 30 -2.44 -4.08 13.10
C ARG A 30 -1.30 -4.22 12.10
N ALA A 31 -1.57 -3.83 10.87
CA ALA A 31 -0.54 -3.64 9.86
C ALA A 31 -0.62 -2.20 9.38
N THR A 32 0.52 -1.53 9.27
CA THR A 32 0.59 -0.11 8.93
C THR A 32 1.46 0.08 7.69
N ILE A 33 0.92 0.83 6.73
CA ILE A 33 1.68 1.34 5.58
C ILE A 33 2.11 2.77 5.94
N THR A 34 3.41 3.01 5.91
CA THR A 34 3.99 4.27 6.42
C THR A 34 4.62 5.09 5.29
N LYS A 35 5.95 5.16 5.24
CA LYS A 35 6.71 5.95 4.26
C LYS A 35 6.19 5.67 2.85
N GLY A 36 5.92 6.73 2.07
CA GLY A 36 5.38 6.66 0.72
C GLY A 36 3.84 6.62 0.62
N TRP A 37 3.11 6.33 1.71
CA TRP A 37 1.64 6.31 1.66
C TRP A 37 1.02 7.67 1.36
N SER A 38 1.51 8.75 1.99
CA SER A 38 1.03 10.11 1.73
C SER A 38 1.25 10.54 0.28
N ASP A 39 2.37 10.11 -0.31
CA ASP A 39 2.69 10.40 -1.70
C ASP A 39 1.79 9.62 -2.64
N PHE A 40 1.56 8.34 -2.36
CA PHE A 40 0.56 7.54 -3.09
C PHE A 40 -0.82 8.20 -3.04
N PHE A 41 -1.31 8.54 -1.85
CA PHE A 41 -2.63 9.12 -1.65
C PHE A 41 -2.82 10.40 -2.49
N ARG A 42 -1.79 11.26 -2.52
CA ARG A 42 -1.79 12.49 -3.33
C ARG A 42 -1.71 12.20 -4.83
N GLN A 43 -0.80 11.32 -5.27
CA GLN A 43 -0.61 11.02 -6.69
C GLN A 43 -1.82 10.29 -7.30
N ALA A 44 -2.37 9.32 -6.57
CA ALA A 44 -3.57 8.58 -6.93
C ALA A 44 -4.87 9.39 -6.76
N GLN A 45 -4.76 10.69 -6.41
CA GLN A 45 -5.89 11.60 -6.21
C GLN A 45 -6.96 11.06 -5.26
N MET A 46 -6.56 10.24 -4.28
CA MET A 46 -7.47 9.64 -3.32
C MET A 46 -8.14 10.73 -2.47
N LYS A 47 -9.38 10.49 -2.05
CA LYS A 47 -10.16 11.44 -1.26
C LYS A 47 -10.58 10.81 0.06
N LYS A 48 -10.51 11.61 1.12
CA LYS A 48 -11.02 11.21 2.44
C LYS A 48 -12.52 10.94 2.33
N GLY A 49 -12.97 9.85 2.95
CA GLY A 49 -14.39 9.44 2.93
C GLY A 49 -14.78 8.59 1.72
N GLN A 50 -13.91 8.42 0.73
CA GLN A 50 -14.13 7.47 -0.36
C GLN A 50 -13.69 6.06 0.05
N ALA A 51 -14.38 5.06 -0.49
CA ALA A 51 -14.05 3.65 -0.30
C ALA A 51 -13.09 3.19 -1.40
N TYR A 52 -12.12 2.35 -1.01
CA TYR A 52 -11.14 1.77 -1.92
C TYR A 52 -10.96 0.29 -1.61
N ALA A 53 -10.80 -0.52 -2.66
CA ALA A 53 -10.52 -1.94 -2.51
C ALA A 53 -9.01 -2.20 -2.60
N PHE A 54 -8.52 -3.08 -1.75
CA PHE A 54 -7.10 -3.42 -1.61
C PHE A 54 -6.87 -4.88 -2.00
N GLY A 55 -6.11 -5.11 -3.06
CA GLY A 55 -5.75 -6.45 -3.54
C GLY A 55 -4.27 -6.74 -3.32
N PHE A 56 -3.95 -7.70 -2.44
CA PHE A 56 -2.59 -8.23 -2.35
C PHE A 56 -2.34 -9.21 -3.49
N LYS A 57 -1.26 -9.00 -4.24
CA LYS A 57 -0.82 -9.92 -5.30
C LYS A 57 0.60 -10.39 -5.02
N CYS A 58 0.81 -11.69 -4.96
CA CYS A 58 2.14 -12.27 -4.98
C CYS A 58 2.65 -12.29 -6.42
N THR A 59 3.89 -11.85 -6.64
CA THR A 59 4.57 -11.88 -7.94
C THR A 59 5.92 -12.57 -7.79
N SER A 60 6.58 -12.91 -8.90
CA SER A 60 7.95 -13.43 -8.87
C SER A 60 8.95 -12.44 -8.23
N LYS A 61 8.60 -11.15 -8.17
CA LYS A 61 9.40 -10.09 -7.54
C LYS A 61 9.00 -9.82 -6.08
N GLY A 62 8.08 -10.59 -5.52
CA GLY A 62 7.55 -10.42 -4.17
C GLY A 62 6.12 -9.91 -4.12
N LEU A 63 5.69 -9.54 -2.91
CA LEU A 63 4.36 -9.04 -2.60
C LEU A 63 4.17 -7.61 -3.13
N ARG A 64 3.02 -7.34 -3.76
CA ARG A 64 2.58 -5.99 -4.10
C ARG A 64 1.14 -5.76 -3.69
N LEU A 65 0.79 -4.51 -3.44
CA LEU A 65 -0.58 -4.09 -3.16
C LEU A 65 -1.15 -3.32 -4.36
N ILE A 66 -2.37 -3.65 -4.77
CA ILE A 66 -3.09 -2.94 -5.81
C ILE A 66 -4.29 -2.25 -5.18
N VAL A 67 -4.46 -0.96 -5.46
CA VAL A 67 -5.57 -0.15 -4.92
C VAL A 67 -6.55 0.18 -6.06
N TYR A 68 -7.80 -0.18 -5.88
CA TYR A 68 -8.89 0.08 -6.82
C TYR A 68 -9.84 1.11 -6.23
N SER A 69 -10.27 2.07 -7.05
CA SER A 69 -11.47 2.87 -6.74
C SER A 69 -12.70 2.00 -6.93
N ILE A 70 -13.69 2.21 -6.06
CA ILE A 70 -15.01 1.57 -6.15
C ILE A 70 -15.98 2.53 -6.84
#